data_AF-A0A848I5M8-F1
#
_entry.id   AF-A0A848I5M8-F1
#
_cell.length_a   1.000
_cell.length_b   1.000
_cell.length_c   1.000
_cell.angle_alpha   90.00
_cell.angle_beta   90.00
_cell.angle_gamma   90.00
#
_symmetry.space_group_name_H-M   'P 1'
#
loop_
_entity.id
_entity.type
_entity.pdbx_description
1 polymer ?
#
loop_
_entity_poly.entity_id
_entity_poly.type
_entity_poly.pdbx_seq_one_letter_code
_entity_poly.pdbx_strand_id
1 'polypeptide(L)' 'MDRFDYLDRRRQAELNHADLAICPVERRKHEEQARAYSKIISVLLRKGASLRGR' A
#
# COMPACT_ATOMS: atom_id res chain seq x y z
N MET A 1 -3.58 -1.18 -17.31
CA MET A 1 -2.75 -1.99 -16.42
C MET A 1 -1.96 -1.01 -15.59
N ASP A 2 -2.46 -0.73 -14.40
CA ASP A 2 -1.99 0.35 -13.56
C ASP A 2 -0.56 0.04 -13.14
N ARG A 3 0.35 1.00 -13.35
CA ARG A 3 1.80 0.84 -13.15
C ARG A 3 2.18 0.37 -11.74
N PHE A 4 1.21 0.42 -10.81
CA PHE A 4 1.38 0.13 -9.39
C PHE A 4 0.45 -0.99 -8.88
N ASP A 5 -0.18 -1.75 -9.78
CA ASP A 5 -1.06 -2.89 -9.43
C ASP A 5 -0.39 -3.87 -8.45
N TYR A 6 0.92 -4.12 -8.61
CA TYR A 6 1.67 -4.99 -7.70
C TYR A 6 1.75 -4.44 -6.27
N LEU A 7 1.93 -3.12 -6.12
CA LEU A 7 1.99 -2.48 -4.79
C LEU A 7 0.62 -2.46 -4.13
N ASP A 8 -0.44 -2.27 -4.91
CA ASP A 8 -1.80 -2.30 -4.38
C ASP A 8 -2.21 -3.70 -3.91
N ARG A 9 -1.87 -4.75 -4.67
CA ARG A 9 -2.05 -6.15 -4.23
C ARG A 9 -1.31 -6.45 -2.93
N ARG A 10 -0.07 -5.95 -2.77
CA ARG A 10 0.68 -6.11 -1.51
C ARG A 10 0.04 -5.35 -0.37
N ARG A 11 -0.39 -4.10 -0.60
CA ARG A 11 -1.14 -3.33 0.40
C ARG A 11 -2.38 -4.11 0.88
N GLN A 12 -3.13 -4.69 -0.04
CA GLN A 12 -4.34 -5.44 0.29
C GLN A 12 -4.04 -6.75 1.03
N ALA A 13 -2.96 -7.46 0.64
CA ALA A 13 -2.50 -8.63 1.37
C ALA A 13 -2.12 -8.30 2.82
N GLU A 14 -1.40 -7.19 3.06
CA GLU A 14 -1.07 -6.76 4.43
C GLU A 14 -2.33 -6.39 5.23
N LEU A 15 -3.33 -5.76 4.62
CA LEU A 15 -4.61 -5.50 5.30
C LEU A 15 -5.33 -6.79 5.67
N ASN A 16 -5.33 -7.80 4.80
CA ASN A 16 -5.92 -9.10 5.10
C ASN A 16 -5.15 -9.82 6.23
N HIS A 17 -3.82 -9.72 6.24
CA HIS A 17 -3.02 -10.26 7.34
C HIS A 17 -3.28 -9.55 8.67
N ALA A 18 -3.47 -8.22 8.65
CA ALA A 18 -3.87 -7.47 9.83
C ALA A 18 -5.25 -7.91 10.35
N ASP A 19 -6.21 -8.14 9.46
CA ASP A 19 -7.56 -8.59 9.83
C ASP A 19 -7.56 -9.98 10.48
N LEU A 20 -6.72 -10.88 9.97
CA LEU A 20 -6.55 -12.24 10.50
C LEU A 20 -5.65 -12.32 11.74
N ALA A 21 -4.86 -11.28 12.04
CA ALA A 21 -3.91 -11.28 13.14
C ALA A 21 -4.61 -11.16 14.50
N ILE A 22 -4.56 -12.24 15.28
CA ILE A 22 -5.07 -12.29 16.66
C ILE A 22 -4.15 -11.48 17.59
N CYS A 23 -2.84 -11.52 17.36
CA CYS A 23 -1.85 -10.79 18.15
C CYS A 23 -1.85 -9.29 17.78
N PRO A 24 -2.08 -8.37 18.74
CA PRO A 24 -2.19 -6.94 18.45
C PRO A 24 -0.87 -6.31 17.95
N VAL A 25 0.28 -6.89 18.31
CA VAL A 25 1.60 -6.46 17.82
C VAL A 25 1.77 -6.81 16.34
N GLU A 26 1.40 -8.02 15.93
CA GLU A 26 1.48 -8.44 14.53
C GLU A 26 0.47 -7.69 13.67
N ARG A 27 -0.74 -7.48 14.19
CA ARG A 27 -1.74 -6.63 13.52
C ARG A 27 -1.18 -5.24 13.23
N ARG A 28 -0.57 -4.58 14.23
CA ARG A 28 0.06 -3.25 14.05
C ARG A 28 1.15 -3.26 12.99
N LYS A 29 1.97 -4.31 12.94
CA LYS A 29 3.04 -4.45 11.94
C LYS A 29 2.46 -4.51 10.52
N HIS A 30 1.43 -5.33 10.30
CA HIS A 30 0.75 -5.43 9.02
C HIS A 30 0.04 -4.14 8.63
N GLU A 31 -0.64 -3.47 9.58
CA GLU A 31 -1.24 -2.15 9.36
C GLU A 31 -0.20 -1.09 8.95
N GLU A 32 0.98 -1.09 9.59
CA GLU A 32 2.08 -0.18 9.26
C GLU A 32 2.63 -0.45 7.86
N GLN A 33 2.80 -1.71 7.48
CA GLN A 33 3.23 -2.10 6.13
C GLN A 33 2.19 -1.68 5.07
N ALA A 34 0.90 -1.89 5.33
CA ALA A 34 -0.17 -1.42 4.45
C ALA A 34 -0.15 0.12 4.26
N ARG A 35 0.09 0.86 5.35
CA ARG A 35 0.25 2.33 5.30
C ARG A 35 1.47 2.75 4.49
N ALA A 36 2.59 2.05 4.63
CA ALA A 36 3.80 2.32 3.85
C ALA A 36 3.54 2.13 2.34
N TYR A 37 2.91 1.03 1.94
CA TYR A 37 2.52 0.81 0.54
C TYR A 37 1.56 1.89 0.03
N SER A 38 0.56 2.28 0.83
CA SER A 38 -0.36 3.35 0.48
C SER A 38 0.36 4.69 0.22
N LYS A 39 1.37 5.02 1.04
CA LYS A 39 2.17 6.24 0.88
C LYS A 39 3.00 6.20 -0.40
N ILE A 40 3.63 5.06 -0.69
CA ILE A 40 4.41 4.86 -1.92
C ILE A 40 3.51 5.03 -3.15
N ILE A 41 2.35 4.37 -3.19
CA ILE A 41 1.38 4.48 -4.28
C ILE A 41 0.97 5.95 -4.47
N SER A 42 0.62 6.66 -3.39
CA SER A 42 0.23 8.07 -3.46
C SER A 42 1.32 8.97 -4.06
N VAL A 43 2.58 8.79 -3.66
CA VAL A 43 3.73 9.54 -4.20
C VAL A 43 3.94 9.24 -5.68
N LEU A 44 3.83 7.96 -6.06
CA LEU A 44 4.02 7.51 -7.43
C LEU A 44 2.91 8.01 -8.36
N LEU A 45 1.65 8.01 -7.90
CA LEU A 45 0.53 8.60 -8.63
C LEU A 45 0.72 10.11 -8.83
N ARG A 46 1.15 10.83 -7.78
CA ARG A 46 1.43 12.28 -7.88
C ARG A 46 2.55 12.57 -8.88
N LYS A 47 3.63 11.80 -8.87
CA LYS A 47 4.72 11.92 -9.86
C LYS A 47 4.26 11.56 -11.27
N GLY A 48 3.45 10.52 -11.43
CA GLY A 48 2.89 10.12 -12.73
C GLY A 48 1.97 11.18 -13.33
N ALA A 49 1.12 11.81 -12.51
CA ALA A 49 0.27 12.94 -12.92
C ALA A 49 1.10 14.17 -13.31
N SER A 50 2.17 14.46 -12.56
CA SER A 50 3.08 15.58 -12.86
C SER A 50 3.87 15.39 -14.17
N LEU A 51 4.16 14.16 -14.58
CA LEU A 51 4.87 13.85 -15.83
C LEU A 51 3.95 13.82 -17.06
N ARG A 52 2.64 13.67 -16.90
CA ARG A 52 1.65 13.71 -18.00
C ARG A 52 1.13 15.11 -18.33
N GLY A 53 1.42 16.10 -17.49
CA GLY A 53 0.98 17.49 -17.65
C GLY A 53 2.04 18.44 -18.26
N ARG A 54 3.08 17.92 -18.93
CA ARG A 54 4.05 18.72 -19.69
C ARG A 54 3.99 18.38 -21.16
#